data_AF-A0A7Y7WIF8-F1
#
_entry.id   AF-A0A7Y7WIF8-F1
#
_cell.length_a   1.000
_cell.length_b   1.000
_cell.length_c   1.000
_cell.angle_alpha   90.00
_cell.angle_beta   90.00
_cell.angle_gamma   90.00
#
_symmetry.space_group_name_H-M   'P 1'
#
loop_
_entity.id
_entity.type
_entity.pdbx_description
1 polymer ?
#
loop_
_entity_poly.entity_id
_entity_poly.type
_entity_poly.pdbx_seq_one_letter_code
_entity_poly.pdbx_strand_id
1 'polypeptide(L)'
;MPSRLLLTLLSCALLLGGCGLLHNYDQELQATNEQLISGNVDGALQLLERHNPWDDKDLLYYLEKGELLRAKGDLSRSQDAWRIADQRVSQYEEGTQVVATLKNLGLDQILGIGLIGDKFHRYEGYDYEKVMLTTQMALNQLARNDFDDARVDIKKSHEREALIATARDKQYLAVEDQAKAKGIKLRYKDLQGYPVTTLDSPQVIALKNGYQSAFSHYLAGFVYEALGERDLAAPGYRQAIELRPNTPLLEKALSNLGKPADASPDSDVLIIVQTGLAPALVSLRVPIQVQTEDGQVITVNQPFPVLVADKSTAPLKQIGVDGKPQSLTLLNSTTHMSLRTLHDDMPAIINFALASVRFNAELQAKENKRTPAKASSVYQGFTGDSDTRTWRTLPDNTLVVRLRLKPGAHKLLLSGVQGAVPVSVNIEHPFQVISLRVIGHQVFLLPG
;
A
#
# COMPACT_ATOMS: atom_id res chain seq x y z
N MET A 1 -48.14 -12.61 32.33
CA MET A 1 -47.37 -11.42 31.88
C MET A 1 -45.83 -11.47 32.09
N PRO A 2 -45.15 -12.57 32.51
CA PRO A 2 -43.68 -12.56 32.62
C PRO A 2 -42.94 -12.98 31.33
N SER A 3 -43.56 -13.74 30.40
CA SER A 3 -42.83 -14.24 29.21
C SER A 3 -42.59 -13.19 28.12
N ARG A 4 -43.44 -12.15 28.03
CA ARG A 4 -43.24 -11.05 27.06
C ARG A 4 -42.12 -10.10 27.47
N LEU A 5 -41.88 -9.91 28.76
CA LEU A 5 -40.73 -9.15 29.28
C LEU A 5 -39.42 -9.91 29.10
N LEU A 6 -39.44 -11.24 29.25
CA LEU A 6 -38.26 -12.08 29.06
C LEU A 6 -37.80 -12.12 27.59
N LEU A 7 -38.75 -12.18 26.64
CA LEU A 7 -38.42 -12.11 25.21
C LEU A 7 -37.90 -10.74 24.77
N THR A 8 -38.38 -9.64 25.36
CA THR A 8 -37.89 -8.28 25.05
C THR A 8 -36.50 -8.02 25.65
N LEU A 9 -36.23 -8.52 26.86
CA LEU A 9 -34.89 -8.48 27.47
C LEU A 9 -33.89 -9.36 26.72
N LEU A 10 -34.29 -10.53 26.22
CA LEU A 10 -33.41 -11.41 25.42
C LEU A 10 -33.12 -10.81 24.03
N SER A 11 -34.08 -10.13 23.40
CA SER A 11 -33.85 -9.38 22.15
C SER A 11 -32.97 -8.13 22.35
N CYS A 12 -33.08 -7.44 23.49
CA CYS A 12 -32.16 -6.34 23.81
C CYS A 12 -30.74 -6.82 24.14
N ALA A 13 -30.58 -7.99 24.77
CA ALA A 13 -29.26 -8.58 25.03
C ALA A 13 -28.57 -9.06 23.75
N LEU A 14 -29.33 -9.59 22.77
CA LEU A 14 -28.80 -9.96 21.45
C LEU A 14 -28.46 -8.75 20.57
N LEU A 15 -29.11 -7.60 20.77
CA LEU A 15 -28.77 -6.35 20.08
C LEU A 15 -27.62 -5.58 20.74
N LEU A 16 -27.37 -5.81 22.04
CA LEU A 16 -26.23 -5.23 22.77
C LEU A 16 -24.94 -6.04 22.64
N GLY A 17 -25.01 -7.28 22.15
CA GLY A 17 -23.85 -8.11 21.80
C GLY A 17 -23.25 -7.82 20.40
N GLY A 18 -23.90 -6.97 19.59
CA GLY A 18 -23.48 -6.66 18.22
C GLY A 18 -22.46 -5.52 18.08
N CYS A 19 -22.18 -4.77 19.15
CA CYS A 19 -21.32 -3.57 19.09
C CYS A 19 -19.84 -3.83 19.42
N GLY A 20 -19.41 -5.09 19.50
CA GLY A 20 -18.01 -5.49 19.70
C GLY A 20 -17.24 -5.85 18.42
N LEU A 21 -17.85 -5.73 17.23
CA LEU A 21 -17.31 -6.24 15.96
C LEU A 21 -16.97 -5.17 14.92
N LEU A 22 -16.79 -3.92 15.33
CA LEU A 22 -16.08 -2.93 14.51
C LEU A 22 -14.58 -3.02 14.88
N HIS A 23 -13.92 -4.03 14.31
CA HIS A 23 -12.47 -4.22 14.42
C HIS A 23 -11.77 -2.99 13.83
N ASN A 24 -11.18 -2.15 14.69
CA ASN A 24 -10.47 -0.96 14.26
C ASN A 24 -9.03 -1.32 13.91
N TYR A 25 -8.86 -1.85 12.69
CA TYR A 25 -7.56 -2.28 12.15
C TYR A 25 -6.45 -1.23 12.32
N ASP A 26 -6.78 0.05 12.17
CA ASP A 26 -5.81 1.15 12.34
C ASP A 26 -5.20 1.18 13.76
N GLN A 27 -6.02 1.00 14.79
CA GLN A 27 -5.55 0.98 16.19
C GLN A 27 -4.68 -0.25 16.48
N GLU A 28 -5.07 -1.42 15.96
CA GLU A 28 -4.33 -2.66 16.17
C GLU A 28 -2.95 -2.64 15.50
N LEU A 29 -2.89 -2.08 14.28
CA LEU A 29 -1.62 -1.91 13.59
C LEU A 29 -0.80 -0.75 14.13
N GLN A 30 -1.41 0.28 14.70
CA GLN A 30 -0.66 1.29 15.42
C GLN A 30 0.13 0.66 16.58
N ALA A 31 -0.50 -0.20 17.39
CA ALA A 31 0.20 -0.89 18.47
C ALA A 31 1.32 -1.82 17.95
N THR A 32 1.10 -2.50 16.84
CA THR A 32 2.11 -3.35 16.18
C THR A 32 3.31 -2.52 15.68
N ASN A 33 3.04 -1.36 15.06
CA ASN A 33 4.06 -0.45 14.57
C ASN A 33 4.86 0.20 15.70
N GLU A 34 4.23 0.53 16.83
CA GLU A 34 4.91 1.05 18.02
C GLU A 34 5.94 0.04 18.57
N GLN A 35 5.59 -1.27 18.58
CA GLN A 35 6.56 -2.32 18.90
C GLN A 35 7.74 -2.32 17.92
N LEU A 36 7.48 -2.22 16.62
CA LEU A 36 8.52 -2.19 15.59
C LEU A 36 9.42 -0.95 15.69
N ILE A 37 8.85 0.23 15.93
CA ILE A 37 9.58 1.49 16.18
C ILE A 37 10.50 1.38 17.40
N SER A 38 10.07 0.66 18.45
CA SER A 38 10.88 0.40 19.63
C SER A 38 11.93 -0.70 19.45
N GLY A 39 11.93 -1.40 18.31
CA GLY A 39 12.83 -2.52 18.01
C GLY A 39 12.34 -3.88 18.54
N ASN A 40 11.16 -3.94 19.17
CA ASN A 40 10.58 -5.17 19.71
C ASN A 40 9.81 -5.95 18.64
N VAL A 41 10.54 -6.57 17.71
CA VAL A 41 9.93 -7.34 16.60
C VAL A 41 9.15 -8.56 17.10
N ASP A 42 9.60 -9.23 18.17
CA ASP A 42 8.88 -10.35 18.78
C ASP A 42 7.54 -9.93 19.38
N GLY A 43 7.51 -8.77 20.05
CA GLY A 43 6.27 -8.16 20.54
C GLY A 43 5.31 -7.81 19.40
N ALA A 44 5.83 -7.26 18.29
CA ALA A 44 5.04 -6.96 17.11
C ALA A 44 4.41 -8.23 16.51
N LEU A 45 5.20 -9.30 16.34
CA LEU A 45 4.70 -10.60 15.87
C LEU A 45 3.64 -11.19 16.81
N GLN A 46 3.85 -11.11 18.13
CA GLN A 46 2.87 -11.61 19.09
C GLN A 46 1.54 -10.86 19.01
N LEU A 47 1.58 -9.52 18.85
CA LEU A 47 0.37 -8.72 18.65
C LEU A 47 -0.35 -9.11 17.35
N LEU A 48 0.39 -9.25 16.24
CA LEU A 48 -0.17 -9.66 14.96
C LEU A 48 -0.89 -11.01 15.06
N GLU A 49 -0.28 -12.02 15.68
CA GLU A 49 -0.92 -13.33 15.87
C GLU A 49 -2.13 -13.26 16.80
N ARG A 50 -2.07 -12.46 17.88
CA ARG A 50 -3.19 -12.29 18.82
C ARG A 50 -4.40 -11.66 18.15
N HIS A 51 -4.20 -10.70 17.26
CA HIS A 51 -5.27 -10.05 16.51
C HIS A 51 -5.80 -10.90 15.36
N ASN A 52 -5.10 -11.98 14.99
CA ASN A 52 -5.48 -12.90 13.91
C ASN A 52 -5.54 -14.36 14.41
N PRO A 53 -6.38 -14.69 15.42
CA PRO A 53 -6.39 -16.02 16.07
C PRO A 53 -7.00 -17.12 15.21
N TRP A 54 -7.66 -16.78 14.10
CA TRP A 54 -8.39 -17.73 13.25
C TRP A 54 -7.46 -18.42 12.24
N ASP A 55 -7.85 -19.59 11.75
CA ASP A 55 -7.06 -20.36 10.78
C ASP A 55 -7.07 -19.72 9.38
N ASP A 56 -8.24 -19.25 8.95
CA ASP A 56 -8.43 -18.57 7.66
C ASP A 56 -8.07 -17.08 7.78
N LYS A 57 -6.76 -16.82 7.83
CA LYS A 57 -6.23 -15.45 7.91
C LYS A 57 -6.43 -14.72 6.59
N ASP A 58 -6.43 -13.38 6.57
CA ASP A 58 -6.59 -12.59 5.34
C ASP A 58 -5.25 -12.30 4.64
N LEU A 59 -5.25 -11.83 3.39
CA LEU A 59 -4.03 -11.45 2.64
C LEU A 59 -3.15 -10.52 3.47
N LEU A 60 -3.78 -9.53 4.10
CA LEU A 60 -3.10 -8.48 4.84
C LEU A 60 -2.24 -9.03 5.98
N TYR A 61 -2.71 -10.05 6.70
CA TYR A 61 -1.92 -10.72 7.73
C TYR A 61 -0.58 -11.23 7.17
N TYR A 62 -0.58 -11.84 5.99
CA TYR A 62 0.64 -12.41 5.39
C TYR A 62 1.57 -11.31 4.88
N LEU A 63 1.04 -10.19 4.41
CA LEU A 63 1.82 -9.00 4.06
C LEU A 63 2.57 -8.47 5.29
N GLU A 64 1.84 -8.22 6.39
CA GLU A 64 2.42 -7.72 7.64
C GLU A 64 3.41 -8.72 8.24
N LYS A 65 3.03 -10.01 8.31
CA LYS A 65 3.87 -11.07 8.88
C LYS A 65 5.19 -11.21 8.15
N GLY A 66 5.19 -11.17 6.82
CA GLY A 66 6.40 -11.29 6.04
C GLY A 66 7.38 -10.13 6.32
N GLU A 67 6.90 -8.89 6.46
CA GLU A 67 7.77 -7.77 6.83
C GLU A 67 8.30 -7.89 8.26
N LEU A 68 7.46 -8.29 9.23
CA LEU A 68 7.92 -8.47 10.60
C LEU A 68 8.97 -9.59 10.71
N LEU A 69 8.79 -10.70 10.00
CA LEU A 69 9.79 -11.78 9.95
C LEU A 69 11.08 -11.34 9.26
N ARG A 70 10.98 -10.52 8.20
CA ARG A 70 12.15 -9.92 7.55
C ARG A 70 12.90 -8.99 8.48
N ALA A 71 12.20 -8.11 9.21
CA ALA A 71 12.80 -7.23 10.21
C ALA A 71 13.46 -8.02 11.37
N LYS A 72 12.95 -9.21 11.69
CA LYS A 72 13.57 -10.15 12.64
C LYS A 72 14.84 -10.82 12.08
N GLY A 73 15.07 -10.76 10.78
CA GLY A 73 16.14 -11.48 10.07
C GLY A 73 15.78 -12.92 9.65
N ASP A 74 14.54 -13.35 9.87
CA ASP A 74 14.04 -14.67 9.44
C ASP A 74 13.54 -14.62 7.99
N LEU A 75 14.50 -14.49 7.06
CA LEU A 75 14.22 -14.33 5.64
C LEU A 75 13.46 -15.52 5.04
N SER A 76 13.71 -16.74 5.52
CA SER A 76 13.02 -17.94 5.04
C SER A 76 11.54 -17.88 5.38
N ARG A 77 11.18 -17.66 6.65
CA ARG A 77 9.76 -17.60 7.03
C ARG A 77 9.08 -16.35 6.49
N SER A 78 9.82 -15.25 6.32
CA SER A 78 9.34 -14.06 5.62
C SER A 78 8.94 -14.40 4.18
N GLN A 79 9.81 -15.08 3.44
CA GLN A 79 9.55 -15.53 2.08
C GLN A 79 8.33 -16.47 2.02
N ASP A 80 8.21 -17.42 2.95
CA ASP A 80 7.07 -18.34 3.00
C ASP A 80 5.74 -17.60 3.22
N ALA A 81 5.70 -16.64 4.15
CA ALA A 81 4.52 -15.83 4.38
C ALA A 81 4.13 -15.03 3.12
N TRP A 82 5.10 -14.42 2.45
CA TRP A 82 4.84 -13.67 1.22
C TRP A 82 4.51 -14.53 0.01
N ARG A 83 4.98 -15.79 -0.08
CA ARG A 83 4.52 -16.74 -1.11
C ARG A 83 3.05 -17.09 -0.94
N ILE A 84 2.56 -17.20 0.30
CA ILE A 84 1.13 -17.38 0.58
C ILE A 84 0.34 -16.13 0.18
N ALA A 85 0.85 -14.93 0.49
CA ALA A 85 0.24 -13.68 0.05
C ALA A 85 0.17 -13.60 -1.49
N ASP A 86 1.26 -13.94 -2.18
CA ASP A 86 1.39 -13.92 -3.64
C ASP A 86 0.38 -14.85 -4.29
N GLN A 87 0.24 -16.08 -3.76
CA GLN A 87 -0.75 -17.04 -4.25
C GLN A 87 -2.19 -16.51 -4.12
N ARG A 88 -2.51 -15.81 -3.04
CA ARG A 88 -3.84 -15.22 -2.83
C ARG A 88 -4.10 -14.08 -3.80
N VAL A 89 -3.11 -13.23 -4.02
CA VAL A 89 -3.19 -12.16 -5.03
C VAL A 89 -3.49 -12.76 -6.41
N SER A 90 -2.75 -13.81 -6.82
CA SER A 90 -3.00 -14.49 -8.09
C SER A 90 -4.40 -15.12 -8.19
N GLN A 91 -4.89 -15.75 -7.11
CA GLN A 91 -6.25 -16.31 -7.08
C GLN A 91 -7.34 -15.25 -7.28
N TYR A 92 -7.18 -14.05 -6.70
CA TYR A 92 -8.09 -12.94 -6.91
C TYR A 92 -7.99 -12.38 -8.34
N GLU A 93 -6.77 -12.27 -8.88
CA GLU A 93 -6.53 -11.81 -10.26
C GLU A 93 -7.20 -12.76 -11.29
N GLU A 94 -7.34 -14.04 -10.97
CA GLU A 94 -8.01 -15.05 -11.82
C GLU A 94 -9.54 -15.16 -11.56
N GLY A 95 -10.02 -14.82 -10.36
CA GLY A 95 -11.40 -15.05 -9.90
C GLY A 95 -12.39 -13.92 -10.23
N THR A 96 -13.28 -14.13 -11.19
CA THR A 96 -14.29 -13.12 -11.65
C THR A 96 -15.73 -13.34 -11.11
N GLN A 97 -15.96 -14.28 -10.18
CA GLN A 97 -17.30 -14.86 -9.97
C GLN A 97 -18.28 -14.04 -9.11
N VAL A 98 -17.82 -13.19 -8.19
CA VAL A 98 -18.72 -12.46 -7.25
C VAL A 98 -19.48 -11.33 -7.94
N VAL A 99 -18.83 -10.64 -8.89
CA VAL A 99 -19.42 -9.55 -9.69
C VAL A 99 -20.68 -10.00 -10.44
N ALA A 100 -20.70 -11.25 -10.92
CA ALA A 100 -21.84 -11.82 -11.63
C ALA A 100 -23.08 -11.99 -10.73
N THR A 101 -22.89 -12.33 -9.45
CA THR A 101 -23.98 -12.60 -8.51
C THR A 101 -24.66 -11.32 -8.06
N LEU A 102 -23.89 -10.27 -7.74
CA LEU A 102 -24.44 -8.99 -7.30
C LEU A 102 -25.11 -8.21 -8.45
N LYS A 103 -24.60 -8.37 -9.68
CA LYS A 103 -25.24 -7.83 -10.89
C LYS A 103 -26.65 -8.40 -11.10
N ASN A 104 -26.87 -9.67 -10.76
CA ASN A 104 -28.19 -10.31 -10.87
C ASN A 104 -29.20 -9.83 -9.82
N LEU A 105 -28.76 -9.17 -8.74
CA LEU A 105 -29.62 -8.66 -7.67
C LEU A 105 -30.05 -7.19 -7.85
N GLY A 106 -29.62 -6.52 -8.94
CA GLY A 106 -29.95 -5.10 -9.19
C GLY A 106 -29.32 -4.11 -8.18
N LEU A 107 -28.29 -4.55 -7.46
CA LEU A 107 -27.51 -3.73 -6.52
C LEU A 107 -26.29 -3.08 -7.18
N ASP A 108 -26.14 -3.22 -8.49
CA ASP A 108 -25.05 -2.67 -9.31
C ASP A 108 -24.90 -1.15 -9.17
N GLN A 109 -26.01 -0.43 -9.03
CA GLN A 109 -26.03 1.02 -8.88
C GLN A 109 -25.74 1.51 -7.46
N ILE A 110 -25.99 0.67 -6.45
CA ILE A 110 -25.80 0.98 -5.03
C ILE A 110 -24.40 0.53 -4.57
N LEU A 111 -23.83 -0.51 -5.19
CA LEU A 111 -22.57 -1.15 -4.77
C LEU A 111 -21.36 -0.88 -5.68
N GLY A 112 -21.48 -0.10 -6.77
CA GLY A 112 -20.31 0.38 -7.54
C GLY A 112 -19.31 -0.75 -7.89
N ILE A 113 -19.80 -1.86 -8.42
CA ILE A 113 -19.20 -3.21 -8.35
C ILE A 113 -18.02 -3.43 -9.33
N GLY A 114 -17.41 -2.36 -9.83
CA GLY A 114 -16.09 -2.42 -10.48
C GLY A 114 -14.95 -1.90 -9.60
N LEU A 115 -15.29 -1.32 -8.44
CA LEU A 115 -14.38 -0.56 -7.58
C LEU A 115 -14.48 -0.91 -6.10
N ILE A 116 -15.58 -1.57 -5.67
CA ILE A 116 -15.91 -1.80 -4.25
C ILE A 116 -16.44 -3.22 -3.95
N GLY A 117 -16.61 -4.11 -4.93
CA GLY A 117 -16.92 -5.53 -4.66
C GLY A 117 -15.65 -6.37 -4.79
N ASP A 118 -14.92 -6.67 -3.71
CA ASP A 118 -15.23 -7.72 -2.73
C ASP A 118 -14.92 -7.32 -1.26
N LYS A 119 -14.82 -6.00 -0.99
CA LYS A 119 -14.34 -5.42 0.29
C LYS A 119 -15.11 -5.87 1.52
N PHE A 120 -16.34 -6.35 1.35
CA PHE A 120 -17.22 -6.74 2.46
C PHE A 120 -16.84 -8.07 3.14
N HIS A 121 -15.89 -8.87 2.59
CA HIS A 121 -15.43 -10.08 3.28
C HIS A 121 -13.91 -10.27 3.36
N ARG A 122 -13.10 -9.91 2.35
CA ARG A 122 -11.64 -10.12 2.38
C ARG A 122 -10.84 -8.96 1.78
N TYR A 123 -9.60 -8.79 2.25
CA TYR A 123 -8.67 -7.79 1.79
C TYR A 123 -7.97 -8.24 0.50
N GLU A 124 -8.07 -7.43 -0.55
CA GLU A 124 -7.53 -7.74 -1.88
C GLU A 124 -6.13 -7.13 -2.12
N GLY A 125 -5.72 -6.17 -1.30
CA GLY A 125 -4.49 -5.40 -1.49
C GLY A 125 -4.63 -4.29 -2.54
N TYR A 126 -3.98 -3.16 -2.28
CA TYR A 126 -3.85 -2.11 -3.29
C TYR A 126 -2.81 -2.52 -4.35
N ASP A 127 -2.95 -2.00 -5.57
CA ASP A 127 -2.07 -2.37 -6.68
C ASP A 127 -0.58 -2.12 -6.40
N TYR A 128 -0.26 -1.01 -5.72
CA TYR A 128 1.10 -0.74 -5.26
C TYR A 128 1.62 -1.77 -4.26
N GLU A 129 0.76 -2.29 -3.38
CA GLU A 129 1.13 -3.31 -2.39
C GLU A 129 1.40 -4.64 -3.07
N LYS A 130 0.60 -5.00 -4.08
CA LYS A 130 0.79 -6.24 -4.85
C LYS A 130 2.11 -6.23 -5.62
N VAL A 131 2.50 -5.08 -6.19
CA VAL A 131 3.81 -4.90 -6.87
C VAL A 131 4.96 -4.86 -5.86
N MET A 132 4.76 -4.18 -4.72
CA MET A 132 5.77 -4.16 -3.66
C MET A 132 5.96 -5.53 -3.02
N LEU A 133 4.94 -6.38 -2.94
CA LEU A 133 5.06 -7.75 -2.44
C LEU A 133 6.13 -8.54 -3.19
N THR A 134 6.04 -8.60 -4.53
CA THR A 134 7.05 -9.29 -5.37
C THR A 134 8.40 -8.62 -5.32
N THR A 135 8.44 -7.29 -5.17
CA THR A 135 9.69 -6.54 -4.99
C THR A 135 10.37 -6.91 -3.67
N GLN A 136 9.63 -7.00 -2.58
CA GLN A 136 10.16 -7.38 -1.27
C GLN A 136 10.62 -8.84 -1.26
N MET A 137 9.89 -9.74 -1.93
CA MET A 137 10.31 -11.13 -2.15
C MET A 137 11.65 -11.22 -2.89
N ALA A 138 11.82 -10.48 -4.00
CA ALA A 138 13.09 -10.41 -4.71
C ALA A 138 14.23 -9.91 -3.81
N LEU A 139 13.97 -8.91 -2.95
CA LEU A 139 14.96 -8.42 -1.99
C LEU A 139 15.34 -9.46 -0.91
N ASN A 140 14.42 -10.33 -0.49
CA ASN A 140 14.75 -11.43 0.42
C ASN A 140 15.70 -12.43 -0.26
N GLN A 141 15.47 -12.74 -1.54
CA GLN A 141 16.35 -13.63 -2.30
C GLN A 141 17.73 -12.99 -2.52
N LEU A 142 17.77 -11.70 -2.85
CA LEU A 142 19.02 -10.95 -3.02
C LEU A 142 19.81 -10.80 -1.71
N ALA A 143 19.14 -10.72 -0.57
CA ALA A 143 19.80 -10.78 0.74
C ALA A 143 20.43 -12.16 1.02
N ARG A 144 20.11 -13.21 0.27
CA ARG A 144 20.80 -14.51 0.31
C ARG A 144 21.77 -14.68 -0.86
N ASN A 145 22.05 -13.60 -1.59
CA ASN A 145 22.80 -13.59 -2.84
C ASN A 145 22.22 -14.51 -3.93
N ASP A 146 20.92 -14.80 -3.89
CA ASP A 146 20.22 -15.65 -4.86
C ASP A 146 19.59 -14.79 -5.97
N PHE A 147 20.38 -14.50 -7.00
CA PHE A 147 19.95 -13.71 -8.15
C PHE A 147 19.00 -14.47 -9.09
N ASP A 148 19.10 -15.80 -9.15
CA ASP A 148 18.25 -16.62 -10.01
C ASP A 148 16.80 -16.65 -9.51
N ASP A 149 16.60 -16.85 -8.20
CA ASP A 149 15.26 -16.78 -7.61
C ASP A 149 14.72 -15.35 -7.58
N ALA A 150 15.59 -14.35 -7.35
CA ALA A 150 15.19 -12.94 -7.46
C ALA A 150 14.66 -12.59 -8.86
N ARG A 151 15.28 -13.14 -9.92
CA ARG A 151 14.80 -12.99 -11.30
C ARG A 151 13.39 -13.57 -11.48
N VAL A 152 13.06 -14.69 -10.84
CA VAL A 152 11.71 -15.27 -10.90
C VAL A 152 10.68 -14.30 -10.28
N ASP A 153 10.98 -13.73 -9.12
CA ASP A 153 10.07 -12.78 -8.45
C ASP A 153 9.95 -11.45 -9.20
N ILE A 154 11.04 -10.99 -9.83
CA ILE A 154 11.02 -9.83 -10.75
C ILE A 154 10.12 -10.08 -11.95
N LYS A 155 10.23 -11.26 -12.57
CA LYS A 155 9.36 -11.61 -13.72
C LYS A 155 7.89 -11.58 -13.32
N LYS A 156 7.53 -12.15 -12.18
CA LYS A 156 6.16 -12.09 -11.63
C LYS A 156 5.71 -10.64 -11.43
N SER A 157 6.58 -9.77 -10.94
CA SER A 157 6.27 -8.35 -10.75
C SER A 157 5.88 -7.67 -12.07
N HIS A 158 6.58 -7.97 -13.17
CA HIS A 158 6.25 -7.41 -14.49
C HIS A 158 4.93 -7.96 -15.05
N GLU A 159 4.67 -9.25 -14.90
CA GLU A 159 3.39 -9.86 -15.31
C GLU A 159 2.22 -9.23 -14.55
N ARG A 160 2.39 -9.04 -13.23
CA ARG A 160 1.41 -8.37 -12.37
C ARG A 160 1.16 -6.92 -12.75
N GLU A 161 2.20 -6.13 -13.02
CA GLU A 161 2.03 -4.75 -13.49
C GLU A 161 1.25 -4.68 -14.81
N ALA A 162 1.48 -5.62 -15.73
CA ALA A 162 0.73 -5.68 -17.00
C ALA A 162 -0.74 -6.06 -16.79
N LEU A 163 -1.04 -6.98 -15.87
CA LEU A 163 -2.42 -7.33 -15.49
C LEU A 163 -3.13 -6.13 -14.86
N ILE A 164 -2.49 -5.44 -13.91
CA ILE A 164 -3.00 -4.24 -13.27
C ILE A 164 -3.26 -3.14 -14.31
N ALA A 165 -2.31 -2.88 -15.21
CA ALA A 165 -2.48 -1.89 -16.27
C ALA A 165 -3.72 -2.19 -17.13
N THR A 166 -3.87 -3.44 -17.56
CA THR A 166 -5.02 -3.88 -18.36
C THR A 166 -6.35 -3.73 -17.61
N ALA A 167 -6.37 -4.04 -16.31
CA ALA A 167 -7.56 -3.89 -15.47
C ALA A 167 -7.92 -2.41 -15.28
N ARG A 168 -6.94 -1.55 -15.00
CA ARG A 168 -7.13 -0.11 -14.78
C ARG A 168 -7.61 0.61 -16.03
N ASP A 169 -7.08 0.27 -17.20
CA ASP A 169 -7.55 0.85 -18.47
C ASP A 169 -9.05 0.58 -18.71
N LYS A 170 -9.51 -0.65 -18.44
CA LYS A 170 -10.94 -0.99 -18.53
C LYS A 170 -11.78 -0.23 -17.51
N GLN A 171 -11.28 -0.08 -16.29
CA GLN A 171 -11.96 0.64 -15.22
C GLN A 171 -12.10 2.13 -15.53
N TYR A 172 -11.05 2.77 -16.06
CA TYR A 172 -11.10 4.18 -16.45
C TYR A 172 -12.15 4.45 -17.53
N LEU A 173 -12.20 3.61 -18.57
CA LEU A 173 -13.23 3.69 -19.61
C LEU A 173 -14.64 3.58 -19.02
N ALA A 174 -14.87 2.62 -18.11
CA ALA A 174 -16.17 2.43 -17.48
C ALA A 174 -16.60 3.62 -16.61
N VAL A 175 -15.67 4.22 -15.86
CA VAL A 175 -15.94 5.41 -15.04
C VAL A 175 -16.23 6.62 -15.92
N GLU A 176 -15.48 6.81 -17.02
CA GLU A 176 -15.68 7.90 -17.96
C GLU A 176 -17.07 7.84 -18.64
N ASP A 177 -17.49 6.66 -19.08
CA ASP A 177 -18.81 6.43 -19.68
C ASP A 177 -19.95 6.72 -18.69
N GLN A 178 -19.80 6.28 -17.43
CA GLN A 178 -20.77 6.57 -16.37
C GLN A 178 -20.85 8.06 -16.03
N ALA A 179 -19.72 8.75 -15.99
CA ALA A 179 -19.65 10.18 -15.70
C ALA A 179 -20.36 11.00 -16.79
N LYS A 180 -20.15 10.67 -18.08
CA LYS A 180 -20.85 11.30 -19.21
C LYS A 180 -22.35 11.05 -19.17
N ALA A 181 -22.79 9.85 -18.79
CA ALA A 181 -24.21 9.49 -18.74
C ALA A 181 -24.99 10.15 -17.58
N LYS A 182 -24.36 10.35 -16.41
CA LYS A 182 -25.03 10.80 -15.18
C LYS A 182 -24.85 12.30 -14.86
N GLY A 183 -24.11 13.04 -15.68
CA GLY A 183 -23.94 14.51 -15.52
C GLY A 183 -23.38 14.91 -14.16
N ILE A 184 -22.49 14.09 -13.60
CA ILE A 184 -21.99 14.21 -12.23
C ILE A 184 -21.14 15.48 -12.11
N LYS A 185 -21.54 16.41 -11.23
CA LYS A 185 -20.85 17.71 -11.03
C LYS A 185 -19.93 17.74 -9.82
N LEU A 186 -20.04 16.80 -8.88
CA LEU A 186 -19.24 16.80 -7.66
C LEU A 186 -17.86 16.20 -7.94
N ARG A 187 -16.80 16.97 -7.67
CA ARG A 187 -15.41 16.53 -7.70
C ARG A 187 -14.87 16.50 -6.27
N TYR A 188 -13.76 15.80 -6.04
CA TYR A 188 -13.14 15.77 -4.69
C TYR A 188 -12.78 17.18 -4.20
N LYS A 189 -12.50 18.11 -5.13
CA LYS A 189 -12.26 19.54 -4.87
C LYS A 189 -13.45 20.27 -4.24
N ASP A 190 -14.65 19.75 -4.44
CA ASP A 190 -15.89 20.33 -3.94
C ASP A 190 -16.27 19.75 -2.54
N LEU A 191 -15.51 18.76 -2.03
CA LEU A 191 -15.70 18.16 -0.70
C LEU A 191 -15.12 19.08 0.38
N GLN A 192 -16.00 19.80 1.08
CA GLN A 192 -15.61 20.69 2.18
C GLN A 192 -14.95 19.91 3.33
N GLY A 193 -13.75 20.34 3.75
CA GLY A 193 -12.98 19.70 4.83
C GLY A 193 -12.13 18.50 4.42
N TYR A 194 -12.20 18.04 3.16
CA TYR A 194 -11.33 16.99 2.64
C TYR A 194 -9.94 17.56 2.24
N PRO A 195 -8.81 16.89 2.52
CA PRO A 195 -7.47 17.42 2.23
C PRO A 195 -7.10 17.30 0.74
N VAL A 196 -7.72 18.11 -0.11
CA VAL A 196 -7.54 18.05 -1.58
C VAL A 196 -6.13 18.40 -2.06
N THR A 197 -5.39 19.20 -1.28
CA THR A 197 -4.04 19.69 -1.64
C THR A 197 -2.97 18.60 -1.59
N THR A 198 -3.18 17.54 -0.81
CA THR A 198 -2.22 16.42 -0.74
C THR A 198 -2.30 15.55 -1.99
N LEU A 199 -3.52 15.30 -2.50
CA LEU A 199 -3.76 14.55 -3.73
C LEU A 199 -3.25 15.28 -4.98
N ASP A 200 -3.32 16.62 -4.99
CA ASP A 200 -2.87 17.47 -6.10
C ASP A 200 -1.39 17.89 -6.01
N SER A 201 -0.63 17.35 -5.06
CA SER A 201 0.77 17.73 -4.89
C SER A 201 1.60 17.36 -6.12
N PRO A 202 2.60 18.18 -6.52
CA PRO A 202 3.41 17.91 -7.71
C PRO A 202 4.07 16.52 -7.69
N GLN A 203 4.45 16.01 -6.52
CA GLN A 203 5.06 14.69 -6.34
C GLN A 203 4.09 13.55 -6.65
N VAL A 204 2.79 13.74 -6.40
CA VAL A 204 1.74 12.74 -6.66
C VAL A 204 1.31 12.79 -8.13
N ILE A 205 1.09 13.99 -8.67
CA ILE A 205 0.67 14.19 -10.06
C ILE A 205 1.77 13.80 -11.05
N ALA A 206 3.04 14.02 -10.69
CA ALA A 206 4.18 13.63 -11.54
C ALA A 206 4.38 12.11 -11.68
N LEU A 207 3.78 11.30 -10.81
CA LEU A 207 3.80 9.84 -10.99
C LEU A 207 3.05 9.47 -12.27
N LYS A 208 3.42 8.37 -12.92
CA LYS A 208 2.66 7.87 -14.07
C LYS A 208 1.33 7.24 -13.63
N ASN A 209 1.37 6.50 -12.52
CA ASN A 209 0.26 5.82 -11.88
C ASN A 209 0.65 5.47 -10.44
N GLY A 210 -0.28 4.85 -9.71
CA GLY A 210 -0.06 4.45 -8.32
C GLY A 210 0.72 3.16 -8.12
N TYR A 211 0.95 2.32 -9.12
CA TYR A 211 1.41 0.93 -8.93
C TYR A 211 2.81 0.61 -9.47
N GLN A 212 3.27 1.30 -10.51
CA GLN A 212 4.62 1.07 -11.06
C GLN A 212 5.69 1.73 -10.19
N SER A 213 6.75 1.00 -9.91
CA SER A 213 7.86 1.49 -9.08
C SER A 213 9.15 1.62 -9.89
N ALA A 214 9.72 2.83 -9.92
CA ALA A 214 11.02 3.07 -10.53
C ALA A 214 12.12 2.24 -9.85
N PHE A 215 11.99 1.97 -8.55
CA PHE A 215 12.90 1.09 -7.83
C PHE A 215 12.79 -0.36 -8.30
N SER A 216 11.59 -0.92 -8.43
CA SER A 216 11.40 -2.32 -8.88
C SER A 216 11.97 -2.54 -10.28
N HIS A 217 11.78 -1.59 -11.20
CA HIS A 217 12.38 -1.67 -12.53
C HIS A 217 13.90 -1.47 -12.52
N TYR A 218 14.42 -0.60 -11.65
CA TYR A 218 15.87 -0.45 -11.48
C TYR A 218 16.51 -1.73 -10.91
N LEU A 219 15.86 -2.34 -9.91
CA LEU A 219 16.28 -3.60 -9.31
C LEU A 219 16.26 -4.72 -10.36
N ALA A 220 15.21 -4.79 -11.18
CA ALA A 220 15.16 -5.73 -12.30
C ALA A 220 16.36 -5.58 -13.24
N GLY A 221 16.66 -4.34 -13.66
CA GLY A 221 17.84 -4.05 -14.47
C GLY A 221 19.14 -4.51 -13.81
N PHE A 222 19.30 -4.26 -12.50
CA PHE A 222 20.49 -4.67 -11.75
C PHE A 222 20.64 -6.20 -11.65
N VAL A 223 19.53 -6.92 -11.42
CA VAL A 223 19.55 -8.39 -11.33
C VAL A 223 19.90 -9.03 -12.67
N TYR A 224 19.26 -8.59 -13.76
CA TYR A 224 19.60 -9.09 -15.10
C TYR A 224 21.04 -8.74 -15.50
N GLU A 225 21.54 -7.56 -15.13
CA GLU A 225 22.93 -7.18 -15.37
C GLU A 225 23.91 -8.10 -14.60
N ALA A 226 23.61 -8.39 -13.34
CA ALA A 226 24.42 -9.27 -12.50
C ALA A 226 24.46 -10.72 -13.03
N LEU A 227 23.38 -11.18 -13.64
CA LEU A 227 23.28 -12.49 -14.32
C LEU A 227 23.94 -12.50 -15.72
N GLY A 228 24.47 -11.38 -16.19
CA GLY A 228 25.05 -11.25 -17.53
C GLY A 228 24.03 -11.09 -18.67
N GLU A 229 22.75 -10.98 -18.34
CA GLU A 229 21.62 -10.87 -19.27
C GLU A 229 21.37 -9.41 -19.65
N ARG A 230 22.36 -8.77 -20.27
CA ARG A 230 22.34 -7.30 -20.53
C ARG A 230 21.15 -6.85 -21.38
N ASP A 231 20.70 -7.67 -22.33
CA ASP A 231 19.54 -7.36 -23.16
C ASP A 231 18.24 -7.32 -22.36
N LEU A 232 18.13 -8.11 -21.29
CA LEU A 232 17.00 -8.11 -20.35
C LEU A 232 17.13 -7.01 -19.28
N ALA A 233 18.36 -6.57 -18.98
CA ALA A 233 18.61 -5.47 -18.06
C ALA A 233 18.16 -4.10 -18.63
N ALA A 234 18.39 -3.88 -19.93
CA ALA A 234 18.16 -2.57 -20.56
C ALA A 234 16.69 -2.09 -20.46
N PRO A 235 15.65 -2.91 -20.71
CA PRO A 235 14.26 -2.53 -20.50
C PRO A 235 13.97 -2.06 -19.07
N GLY A 236 14.46 -2.77 -18.04
CA GLY A 236 14.27 -2.40 -16.64
C GLY A 236 14.84 -1.00 -16.34
N TYR A 237 16.07 -0.73 -16.77
CA TYR A 237 16.66 0.60 -16.60
C TYR A 237 15.93 1.70 -17.38
N ARG A 238 15.49 1.45 -18.61
CA ARG A 238 14.70 2.42 -19.38
C ARG A 238 13.38 2.74 -18.69
N GLN A 239 12.68 1.73 -18.18
CA GLN A 239 11.41 1.93 -17.49
C GLN A 239 11.59 2.72 -16.19
N ALA A 240 12.67 2.45 -15.44
CA ALA A 240 13.00 3.24 -14.27
C ALA A 240 13.26 4.72 -14.61
N ILE A 241 13.95 5.02 -15.71
CA ILE A 241 14.18 6.39 -16.20
C ILE A 241 12.87 7.05 -16.64
N GLU A 242 11.98 6.32 -17.32
CA GLU A 242 10.67 6.84 -17.72
C GLU A 242 9.83 7.24 -16.49
N LEU A 243 9.82 6.40 -15.46
CA LEU A 243 9.09 6.65 -14.23
C LEU A 243 9.73 7.74 -13.36
N ARG A 244 11.04 7.96 -13.48
CA ARG A 244 11.78 8.97 -12.72
C ARG A 244 12.86 9.66 -13.57
N PRO A 245 12.47 10.54 -14.50
CA PRO A 245 13.41 11.20 -15.41
C PRO A 245 14.35 12.14 -14.64
N ASN A 246 15.49 12.49 -15.27
CA ASN A 246 16.51 13.37 -14.71
C ASN A 246 17.14 12.82 -13.41
N THR A 247 17.31 11.50 -13.32
CA THR A 247 17.93 10.83 -12.18
C THR A 247 19.31 10.28 -12.59
N PRO A 248 20.43 10.94 -12.22
CA PRO A 248 21.75 10.58 -12.71
C PRO A 248 22.16 9.12 -12.45
N LEU A 249 21.71 8.53 -11.34
CA LEU A 249 21.97 7.13 -11.01
C LEU A 249 21.36 6.17 -12.05
N LEU A 250 20.14 6.46 -12.53
CA LEU A 250 19.43 5.62 -13.51
C LEU A 250 20.04 5.76 -14.91
N GLU A 251 20.32 7.00 -15.33
CA GLU A 251 20.96 7.29 -16.62
C GLU A 251 22.38 6.71 -16.72
N LYS A 252 23.13 6.76 -15.62
CA LYS A 252 24.46 6.13 -15.51
C LYS A 252 24.38 4.61 -15.60
N ALA A 253 23.38 3.98 -14.98
CA ALA A 253 23.22 2.52 -15.06
C ALA A 253 22.95 2.06 -16.49
N LEU A 254 22.01 2.71 -17.20
CA LEU A 254 21.72 2.39 -18.60
C LEU A 254 22.91 2.64 -19.53
N SER A 255 23.61 3.78 -19.37
CA SER A 255 24.77 4.11 -20.23
C SER A 255 25.98 3.22 -19.99
N ASN A 256 26.16 2.70 -18.77
CA ASN A 256 27.23 1.76 -18.45
C ASN A 256 26.95 0.34 -18.97
N LEU A 257 25.69 -0.01 -19.20
CA LEU A 257 25.32 -1.33 -19.69
C LEU A 257 25.95 -1.67 -21.05
N GLY A 258 26.17 -0.67 -21.92
CA GLY A 258 26.83 -0.86 -23.22
C GLY A 258 28.37 -0.89 -23.18
N LYS A 259 28.97 -0.63 -22.02
CA LYS A 259 30.44 -0.60 -21.87
C LYS A 259 30.98 -2.00 -21.55
N PRO A 260 32.21 -2.33 -21.99
CA PRO A 260 32.90 -3.54 -21.53
C PRO A 260 32.93 -3.58 -20.00
N ALA A 261 32.89 -4.78 -19.42
CA ALA A 261 33.09 -4.95 -17.99
C ALA A 261 34.41 -4.30 -17.59
N ASP A 262 34.38 -3.51 -16.52
CA ASP A 262 35.59 -2.94 -15.96
C ASP A 262 36.51 -4.09 -15.50
N ALA A 263 37.80 -4.04 -15.87
CA ALA A 263 38.78 -5.04 -15.46
C ALA A 263 39.16 -4.93 -13.98
N SER A 264 38.67 -3.89 -13.28
CA SER A 264 38.86 -3.74 -11.83
C SER A 264 38.32 -4.95 -11.05
N PRO A 265 39.09 -5.48 -10.07
CA PRO A 265 38.65 -6.56 -9.18
C PRO A 265 37.58 -6.11 -8.16
N ASP A 266 37.16 -4.84 -8.20
CA ASP A 266 36.09 -4.35 -7.34
C ASP A 266 34.76 -5.04 -7.64
N SER A 267 33.92 -5.14 -6.61
CA SER A 267 32.56 -5.63 -6.67
C SER A 267 31.59 -4.48 -6.93
N ASP A 268 30.52 -4.74 -7.68
CA ASP A 268 29.42 -3.81 -7.91
C ASP A 268 28.35 -4.01 -6.84
N VAL A 269 28.27 -3.06 -5.93
CA VAL A 269 27.47 -3.17 -4.71
C VAL A 269 26.31 -2.19 -4.77
N LEU A 270 25.09 -2.74 -4.74
CA LEU A 270 23.87 -1.96 -4.60
C LEU A 270 23.46 -1.91 -3.13
N ILE A 271 23.59 -0.74 -2.51
CA ILE A 271 23.11 -0.50 -1.15
C ILE A 271 21.71 0.09 -1.24
N ILE A 272 20.77 -0.57 -0.58
CA ILE A 272 19.35 -0.24 -0.54
C ILE A 272 18.98 0.12 0.90
N VAL A 273 18.41 1.30 1.09
CA VAL A 273 17.96 1.81 2.39
C VAL A 273 16.46 2.04 2.33
N GLN A 274 15.70 1.19 3.01
CA GLN A 274 14.25 1.25 3.12
C GLN A 274 13.84 1.90 4.45
N THR A 275 13.13 3.04 4.41
CA THR A 275 12.87 3.85 5.60
C THR A 275 11.38 4.07 5.86
N GLY A 276 10.99 4.14 7.13
CA GLY A 276 9.63 4.55 7.55
C GLY A 276 8.54 3.53 7.26
N LEU A 277 7.34 3.80 7.72
CA LEU A 277 6.17 2.95 7.56
C LEU A 277 5.21 3.51 6.51
N ALA A 278 4.52 2.65 5.77
CA ALA A 278 3.50 3.07 4.83
C ALA A 278 2.39 3.89 5.53
N PRO A 279 1.75 4.83 4.83
CA PRO A 279 0.74 5.70 5.42
C PRO A 279 -0.47 4.93 5.94
N ALA A 280 -1.10 5.49 6.99
CA ALA A 280 -2.38 5.02 7.48
C ALA A 280 -3.51 5.51 6.57
N LEU A 281 -4.49 4.65 6.30
CA LEU A 281 -5.76 5.06 5.70
C LEU A 281 -6.77 5.24 6.83
N VAL A 282 -7.39 6.41 6.92
CA VAL A 282 -8.38 6.73 7.96
C VAL A 282 -9.68 7.21 7.36
N SER A 283 -10.77 7.09 8.12
CA SER A 283 -12.11 7.53 7.70
C SER A 283 -12.37 8.97 8.15
N LEU A 284 -12.52 9.88 7.19
CA LEU A 284 -12.94 11.27 7.42
C LEU A 284 -14.42 11.43 7.03
N ARG A 285 -15.26 11.87 7.96
CA ARG A 285 -16.69 12.10 7.70
C ARG A 285 -16.90 13.51 7.15
N VAL A 286 -17.44 13.58 5.94
CA VAL A 286 -17.79 14.83 5.26
C VAL A 286 -19.31 15.01 5.26
N PRO A 287 -19.84 16.13 5.77
CA PRO A 287 -21.27 16.43 5.69
C PRO A 287 -21.63 16.80 4.25
N ILE A 288 -22.48 16.00 3.60
CA ILE A 288 -22.97 16.27 2.25
C ILE A 288 -24.46 16.62 2.34
N GLN A 289 -24.82 17.80 1.84
CA GLN A 289 -26.20 18.22 1.71
C GLN A 289 -26.76 17.78 0.36
N VAL A 290 -27.91 17.12 0.38
CA VAL A 290 -28.65 16.77 -0.83
C VAL A 290 -30.11 17.17 -0.68
N GLN A 291 -30.68 17.65 -1.77
CA GLN A 291 -32.11 17.88 -1.89
C GLN A 291 -32.77 16.58 -2.35
N THR A 292 -33.78 16.15 -1.60
CA THR A 292 -34.61 14.97 -1.93
C THR A 292 -35.67 15.31 -2.96
N GLU A 293 -36.30 14.30 -3.55
CA GLU A 293 -37.34 14.46 -4.57
C GLU A 293 -38.54 15.29 -4.10
N ASP A 294 -38.83 15.25 -2.80
CA ASP A 294 -39.89 16.01 -2.17
C ASP A 294 -39.47 17.40 -1.65
N GLY A 295 -38.26 17.83 -2.00
CA GLY A 295 -37.74 19.17 -1.74
C GLY A 295 -37.13 19.36 -0.34
N GLN A 296 -37.07 18.34 0.51
CA GLN A 296 -36.34 18.42 1.78
C GLN A 296 -34.83 18.52 1.52
N VAL A 297 -34.12 19.30 2.34
CA VAL A 297 -32.65 19.34 2.31
C VAL A 297 -32.14 18.54 3.50
N ILE A 298 -31.52 17.40 3.21
CA ILE A 298 -30.98 16.50 4.23
C ILE A 298 -29.45 16.50 4.14
N THR A 299 -28.81 16.63 5.31
CA THR A 299 -27.37 16.50 5.49
C THR A 299 -27.04 15.05 5.87
N VAL A 300 -26.13 14.42 5.15
CA VAL A 300 -25.64 13.06 5.44
C VAL A 300 -24.14 13.12 5.71
N ASN A 301 -23.71 12.59 6.86
CA ASN A 301 -22.30 12.50 7.23
C ASN A 301 -21.68 11.26 6.57
N GLN A 302 -21.09 11.45 5.40
CA GLN A 302 -20.56 10.39 4.55
C GLN A 302 -19.07 10.17 4.81
N PRO A 303 -18.62 8.95 5.13
CA PRO A 303 -17.20 8.64 5.25
C PRO A 303 -16.48 8.69 3.89
N PHE A 304 -15.26 9.25 3.90
CA PHE A 304 -14.29 9.24 2.82
C PHE A 304 -12.92 8.77 3.34
N PRO A 305 -12.14 8.04 2.54
CA PRO A 305 -10.78 7.64 2.91
C PRO A 305 -9.80 8.82 2.81
N VAL A 306 -8.91 8.94 3.80
CA VAL A 306 -7.82 9.94 3.83
C VAL A 306 -6.53 9.25 4.24
N LEU A 307 -5.42 9.59 3.58
CA LEU A 307 -4.09 9.08 3.92
C LEU A 307 -3.39 9.99 4.94
N VAL A 308 -2.81 9.37 5.96
CA VAL A 308 -1.98 10.01 6.98
C VAL A 308 -0.58 9.41 6.91
N ALA A 309 0.38 10.22 6.44
CA ALA A 309 1.77 9.80 6.34
C ALA A 309 2.37 9.48 7.72
N ASP A 310 3.16 8.41 7.78
CA ASP A 310 4.01 8.14 8.92
C ASP A 310 5.10 9.21 9.04
N LYS A 311 5.37 9.63 10.27
CA LYS A 311 6.42 10.61 10.60
C LYS A 311 7.38 10.08 11.67
N SER A 312 7.28 8.80 12.01
CA SER A 312 8.12 8.17 13.04
C SER A 312 9.60 8.18 12.68
N THR A 313 9.91 8.12 11.38
CA THR A 313 11.28 7.97 10.87
C THR A 313 11.75 9.23 10.18
N ALA A 314 12.91 9.76 10.60
CA ALA A 314 13.48 10.95 9.99
C ALA A 314 13.94 10.67 8.53
N PRO A 315 13.78 11.61 7.59
CA PRO A 315 14.27 11.43 6.22
C PRO A 315 15.79 11.25 6.16
N LEU A 316 16.24 10.27 5.38
CA LEU A 316 17.64 10.02 5.12
C LEU A 316 18.07 10.54 3.75
N LYS A 317 19.27 11.12 3.67
CA LYS A 317 19.85 11.62 2.41
C LYS A 317 21.21 11.01 2.09
N GLN A 318 21.90 10.46 3.09
CA GLN A 318 23.25 9.97 2.94
C GLN A 318 23.49 8.73 3.80
N ILE A 319 24.47 7.94 3.39
CA ILE A 319 25.05 6.84 4.15
C ILE A 319 26.58 6.99 4.16
N GLY A 320 27.22 6.77 5.30
CA GLY A 320 28.67 6.67 5.40
C GLY A 320 29.14 5.28 5.00
N VAL A 321 30.11 5.19 4.10
CA VAL A 321 30.80 3.95 3.73
C VAL A 321 32.28 4.15 4.01
N ASP A 322 32.82 3.41 4.97
CA ASP A 322 34.19 3.55 5.49
C ASP A 322 34.56 5.00 5.86
N GLY A 323 33.62 5.68 6.51
CA GLY A 323 33.77 7.08 6.93
C GLY A 323 33.57 8.11 5.81
N LYS A 324 33.32 7.69 4.57
CA LYS A 324 33.04 8.61 3.45
C LYS A 324 31.53 8.73 3.21
N PRO A 325 30.94 9.94 3.20
CA PRO A 325 29.53 10.11 2.92
C PRO A 325 29.21 9.79 1.45
N GLN A 326 28.13 9.05 1.23
CA GLN A 326 27.57 8.71 -0.08
C GLN A 326 26.13 9.22 -0.13
N SER A 327 25.77 9.88 -1.23
CA SER A 327 24.40 10.38 -1.41
C SER A 327 23.45 9.25 -1.79
N LEU A 328 22.30 9.20 -1.13
CA LEU A 328 21.23 8.25 -1.40
C LEU A 328 20.25 8.85 -2.41
N THR A 329 19.85 8.06 -3.40
CA THR A 329 18.86 8.45 -4.42
C THR A 329 17.52 7.81 -4.08
N LEU A 330 16.51 8.62 -3.80
CA LEU A 330 15.13 8.13 -3.61
C LEU A 330 14.59 7.60 -4.95
N LEU A 331 14.19 6.33 -5.00
CA LEU A 331 13.58 5.73 -6.19
C LEU A 331 12.11 5.37 -6.00
N ASN A 332 11.65 5.17 -4.76
CA ASN A 332 10.26 4.81 -4.46
C ASN A 332 9.73 5.54 -3.23
N SER A 333 8.45 5.93 -3.23
CA SER A 333 7.72 6.42 -2.07
C SER A 333 6.30 5.85 -2.05
N THR A 334 6.02 4.97 -1.10
CA THR A 334 4.72 4.33 -0.88
C THR A 334 3.67 5.37 -0.52
N THR A 335 4.02 6.43 0.23
CA THR A 335 3.13 7.56 0.48
C THR A 335 2.68 8.24 -0.82
N HIS A 336 3.59 8.55 -1.74
CA HIS A 336 3.19 9.16 -3.01
C HIS A 336 2.40 8.19 -3.89
N MET A 337 2.78 6.91 -3.93
CA MET A 337 2.07 5.88 -4.71
C MET A 337 0.64 5.63 -4.21
N SER A 338 0.45 5.56 -2.90
CA SER A 338 -0.88 5.42 -2.27
C SER A 338 -1.72 6.67 -2.46
N LEU A 339 -1.15 7.87 -2.32
CA LEU A 339 -1.85 9.13 -2.64
C LEU A 339 -2.26 9.19 -4.11
N ARG A 340 -1.40 8.72 -5.02
CA ARG A 340 -1.74 8.64 -6.45
C ARG A 340 -2.86 7.63 -6.70
N THR A 341 -2.80 6.47 -6.07
CA THR A 341 -3.87 5.47 -6.15
C THR A 341 -5.20 6.05 -5.65
N LEU A 342 -5.19 6.71 -4.50
CA LEU A 342 -6.37 7.36 -3.95
C LEU A 342 -6.91 8.45 -4.87
N HIS A 343 -6.03 9.30 -5.42
CA HIS A 343 -6.40 10.32 -6.41
C HIS A 343 -7.12 9.70 -7.62
N ASP A 344 -6.57 8.63 -8.18
CA ASP A 344 -7.12 7.94 -9.35
C ASP A 344 -8.45 7.23 -9.03
N ASP A 345 -8.65 6.78 -7.79
CA ASP A 345 -9.87 6.14 -7.30
C ASP A 345 -10.97 7.13 -6.86
N MET A 346 -10.63 8.39 -6.57
CA MET A 346 -11.59 9.39 -6.06
C MET A 346 -12.86 9.55 -6.91
N PRO A 347 -12.82 9.59 -8.25
CA PRO A 347 -14.05 9.71 -9.05
C PRO A 347 -15.07 8.61 -8.76
N ALA A 348 -14.60 7.38 -8.63
CA ALA A 348 -15.43 6.23 -8.29
C ALA A 348 -15.96 6.29 -6.84
N ILE A 349 -15.07 6.62 -5.90
CA ILE A 349 -15.41 6.79 -4.48
C ILE A 349 -16.52 7.84 -4.32
N ILE A 350 -16.41 8.97 -5.02
CA ILE A 350 -17.42 10.04 -4.99
C ILE A 350 -18.74 9.59 -5.59
N ASN A 351 -18.71 8.87 -6.71
CA ASN A 351 -19.94 8.38 -7.35
C ASN A 351 -20.71 7.44 -6.41
N PHE A 352 -20.00 6.52 -5.76
CA PHE A 352 -20.59 5.64 -4.74
C PHE A 352 -21.11 6.44 -3.54
N ALA A 353 -20.31 7.37 -3.02
CA ALA A 353 -20.69 8.23 -1.89
C ALA A 353 -21.96 9.03 -2.20
N LEU A 354 -22.09 9.59 -3.40
CA LEU A 354 -23.29 10.31 -3.83
C LEU A 354 -24.53 9.42 -3.90
N ALA A 355 -24.40 8.20 -4.41
CA ALA A 355 -25.50 7.24 -4.45
C ALA A 355 -25.98 6.88 -3.04
N SER A 356 -25.03 6.56 -2.14
CA SER A 356 -25.28 6.30 -0.72
C SER A 356 -25.97 7.48 -0.02
N VAL A 357 -25.45 8.70 -0.21
CA VAL A 357 -26.00 9.93 0.40
C VAL A 357 -27.43 10.18 -0.08
N ARG A 358 -27.70 10.08 -1.39
CA ARG A 358 -29.05 10.26 -1.93
C ARG A 358 -30.02 9.22 -1.36
N PHE A 359 -29.62 7.96 -1.32
CA PHE A 359 -30.44 6.89 -0.75
C PHE A 359 -30.78 7.15 0.73
N ASN A 360 -29.77 7.46 1.55
CA ASN A 360 -29.96 7.74 2.98
C ASN A 360 -30.80 9.01 3.23
N ALA A 361 -30.63 10.04 2.40
CA ALA A 361 -31.45 11.24 2.46
C ALA A 361 -32.93 10.96 2.15
N GLU A 362 -33.22 10.14 1.14
CA GLU A 362 -34.60 9.73 0.80
C GLU A 362 -35.23 8.91 1.92
N LEU A 363 -34.47 8.04 2.59
CA LEU A 363 -34.94 7.34 3.79
C LEU A 363 -35.29 8.31 4.92
N GLN A 364 -34.44 9.32 5.19
CA GLN A 364 -34.72 10.33 6.20
C GLN A 364 -35.95 11.17 5.85
N ALA A 365 -36.10 11.57 4.59
CA ALA A 365 -37.22 12.37 4.12
C ALA A 365 -38.55 11.62 4.27
N LYS A 366 -38.57 10.31 3.95
CA LYS A 366 -39.72 9.43 4.20
C LYS A 366 -40.05 9.33 5.69
N GLU A 367 -39.03 9.23 6.55
CA GLU A 367 -39.24 9.19 8.01
C GLU A 367 -39.76 10.53 8.56
N ASN A 368 -39.25 11.66 8.07
CA ASN A 368 -39.73 12.99 8.44
C ASN A 368 -41.23 13.16 8.11
N LYS A 369 -41.68 12.64 6.96
CA LYS A 369 -43.11 12.63 6.59
C LYS A 369 -43.95 11.72 7.48
N ARG A 370 -43.42 10.54 7.82
CA ARG A 370 -44.11 9.58 8.69
C ARG A 370 -44.24 10.09 10.12
N THR A 371 -43.23 10.82 10.60
CA THR A 371 -43.19 11.36 11.97
C THR A 371 -42.75 12.83 11.99
N PRO A 372 -43.64 13.78 11.64
CA PRO A 372 -43.28 15.20 11.55
C PRO A 372 -42.74 15.80 12.85
N ALA A 373 -43.23 15.32 14.01
CA ALA A 373 -42.76 15.76 15.31
C ALA A 373 -41.29 15.38 15.62
N LYS A 374 -40.70 14.46 14.85
CA LYS A 374 -39.30 14.03 14.95
C LYS A 374 -38.49 14.35 13.70
N ALA A 375 -38.99 15.25 12.84
CA ALA A 375 -38.32 15.58 11.60
C ALA A 375 -36.92 16.13 11.86
N SER A 376 -35.95 15.69 11.05
CA SER A 376 -34.57 16.14 11.12
C SER A 376 -34.04 16.47 9.72
N SER A 377 -33.27 17.56 9.62
CA SER A 377 -32.50 17.91 8.42
C SER A 377 -31.16 17.18 8.35
N VAL A 378 -30.87 16.29 9.30
CA VAL A 378 -29.65 15.48 9.35
C VAL A 378 -30.04 14.01 9.42
N TYR A 379 -29.48 13.19 8.53
CA TYR A 379 -29.67 11.74 8.58
C TYR A 379 -29.10 11.17 9.88
N GLN A 380 -29.94 10.45 10.63
CA GLN A 380 -29.60 9.89 11.94
C GLN A 380 -29.15 8.42 11.90
N GLY A 381 -29.19 7.77 10.72
CA GLY A 381 -28.79 6.38 10.58
C GLY A 381 -27.28 6.19 10.41
N PHE A 382 -26.83 4.93 10.50
CA PHE A 382 -25.44 4.56 10.27
C PHE A 382 -25.10 4.62 8.77
N THR A 383 -23.97 5.26 8.42
CA THR A 383 -23.49 5.41 7.03
C THR A 383 -22.30 4.51 6.70
N GLY A 384 -21.95 3.56 7.59
CA GLY A 384 -20.72 2.79 7.45
C GLY A 384 -19.48 3.57 7.90
N ASP A 385 -18.32 2.89 7.83
CA ASP A 385 -16.99 3.49 7.85
C ASP A 385 -16.26 3.13 6.54
N SER A 386 -15.26 3.93 6.17
CA SER A 386 -14.34 3.57 5.09
C SER A 386 -13.53 2.34 5.50
N ASP A 387 -13.24 1.47 4.53
CA ASP A 387 -12.22 0.44 4.72
C ASP A 387 -10.85 1.12 4.94
N THR A 388 -10.26 0.91 6.12
CA THR A 388 -8.98 1.52 6.55
C THR A 388 -7.80 0.55 6.45
N ARG A 389 -8.03 -0.66 5.94
CA ARG A 389 -6.99 -1.67 5.78
C ARG A 389 -5.96 -1.23 4.73
N THR A 390 -4.69 -1.24 5.12
CA THR A 390 -3.51 -1.07 4.27
C THR A 390 -2.34 -1.89 4.83
N TRP A 391 -1.38 -2.24 4.00
CA TRP A 391 -0.12 -2.84 4.43
C TRP A 391 0.77 -1.77 5.09
N ARG A 392 0.71 -1.66 6.42
CA ARG A 392 1.34 -0.58 7.19
C ARG A 392 2.81 -0.80 7.51
N THR A 393 3.27 -2.05 7.64
CA THR A 393 4.70 -2.33 7.88
C THR A 393 5.57 -2.17 6.63
N LEU A 394 4.95 -2.07 5.44
CA LEU A 394 5.63 -1.83 4.18
C LEU A 394 6.53 -0.58 4.28
N PRO A 395 7.74 -0.58 3.69
CA PRO A 395 8.57 0.60 3.64
C PRO A 395 7.92 1.79 2.95
N ASP A 396 8.03 2.98 3.55
CA ASP A 396 7.60 4.21 2.88
C ASP A 396 8.56 4.57 1.74
N ASN A 397 9.82 4.88 2.07
CA ASN A 397 10.79 5.33 1.09
C ASN A 397 11.86 4.27 0.82
N THR A 398 12.18 4.04 -0.45
CA THR A 398 13.33 3.22 -0.86
C THR A 398 14.36 4.10 -1.53
N LEU A 399 15.52 4.23 -0.88
CA LEU A 399 16.65 4.97 -1.38
C LEU A 399 17.79 4.01 -1.73
N VAL A 400 18.58 4.36 -2.75
CA VAL A 400 19.67 3.51 -3.22
C VAL A 400 20.95 4.29 -3.46
N VAL A 401 22.08 3.58 -3.37
CA VAL A 401 23.34 3.99 -3.95
C VAL A 401 24.05 2.76 -4.50
N ARG A 402 24.62 2.89 -5.71
CA ARG A 402 25.41 1.84 -6.36
C ARG A 402 26.88 2.25 -6.36
N LEU A 403 27.75 1.40 -5.80
CA LEU A 403 29.16 1.69 -5.55
C LEU A 403 30.03 0.55 -6.09
N ARG A 404 31.28 0.88 -6.44
CA ARG A 404 32.34 -0.11 -6.68
C ARG A 404 33.17 -0.21 -5.40
N LEU A 405 33.13 -1.35 -4.73
CA LEU A 405 33.82 -1.59 -3.46
C LEU A 405 34.80 -2.75 -3.61
N LYS A 406 35.89 -2.71 -2.86
CA LYS A 406 36.84 -3.84 -2.86
C LYS A 406 36.19 -5.04 -2.17
N PRO A 407 36.55 -6.28 -2.55
CA PRO A 407 36.17 -7.43 -1.74
C PRO A 407 36.71 -7.32 -0.30
N GLY A 408 35.92 -7.76 0.68
CA GLY A 408 36.26 -7.74 2.10
C GLY A 408 35.33 -6.91 2.97
N ALA A 409 35.78 -6.62 4.20
CA ALA A 409 34.96 -5.99 5.23
C ALA A 409 34.86 -4.47 5.05
N HIS A 410 33.63 -3.98 5.04
CA HIS A 410 33.29 -2.56 4.97
C HIS A 410 32.41 -2.14 6.14
N LYS A 411 32.46 -0.85 6.51
CA LYS A 411 31.61 -0.27 7.57
C LYS A 411 30.60 0.69 6.98
N LEU A 412 29.32 0.43 7.25
CA LEU A 412 28.19 1.28 6.87
C LEU A 412 27.69 2.06 8.08
N LEU A 413 27.44 3.35 7.93
CA LEU A 413 26.90 4.20 8.99
C LEU A 413 25.75 5.06 8.45
N LEU A 414 24.56 4.93 9.04
CA LEU A 414 23.41 5.77 8.68
C LEU A 414 23.45 7.08 9.48
N SER A 415 24.22 8.06 8.99
CA SER A 415 24.50 9.32 9.68
C SER A 415 23.27 10.18 10.06
N GLY A 416 22.09 9.87 9.51
CA GLY A 416 20.83 10.54 9.83
C GLY A 416 19.99 9.86 10.92
N VAL A 417 20.43 8.72 11.45
CA VAL A 417 19.71 7.97 12.49
C VAL A 417 20.37 8.20 13.85
N GLN A 418 19.62 8.73 14.80
CA GLN A 418 20.12 8.99 16.15
C GLN A 418 20.60 7.69 16.82
N GLY A 419 21.85 7.69 17.31
CA GLY A 419 22.43 6.53 17.99
C GLY A 419 22.83 5.39 17.07
N ALA A 420 22.82 5.57 15.74
CA ALA A 420 23.23 4.52 14.82
C ALA A 420 24.69 4.13 15.04
N VAL A 421 24.90 2.82 15.20
CA VAL A 421 26.21 2.20 15.29
C VAL A 421 26.63 1.76 13.88
N PRO A 422 27.93 1.85 13.53
CA PRO A 422 28.41 1.30 12.27
C PRO A 422 28.09 -0.19 12.15
N VAL A 423 27.52 -0.57 11.02
CA VAL A 423 27.22 -1.96 10.65
C VAL A 423 28.33 -2.49 9.77
N SER A 424 28.88 -3.64 10.13
CA SER A 424 29.89 -4.33 9.30
C SER A 424 29.22 -5.23 8.28
N VAL A 425 29.67 -5.13 7.03
CA VAL A 425 29.24 -5.96 5.91
C VAL A 425 30.47 -6.54 5.22
N ASN A 426 30.37 -7.76 4.70
CA ASN A 426 31.44 -8.38 3.92
C ASN A 426 31.04 -8.44 2.46
N ILE A 427 31.91 -7.95 1.58
CA ILE A 427 31.71 -7.99 0.13
C ILE A 427 32.47 -9.18 -0.43
N GLU A 428 31.74 -10.18 -0.93
CA GLU A 428 32.28 -11.48 -1.34
C GLU A 428 32.03 -11.79 -2.82
N HIS A 429 31.08 -11.09 -3.44
CA HIS A 429 30.61 -11.40 -4.79
C HIS A 429 30.80 -10.23 -5.77
N PRO A 430 31.06 -10.50 -7.07
CA PRO A 430 31.21 -9.45 -8.08
C PRO A 430 30.01 -8.51 -8.20
N PHE A 431 28.82 -9.01 -7.92
CA PHE A 431 27.60 -8.24 -7.71
C PHE A 431 27.03 -8.62 -6.35
N GLN A 432 26.68 -7.62 -5.54
CA GLN A 432 26.09 -7.87 -4.22
C GLN A 432 25.07 -6.79 -3.86
N VAL A 433 23.98 -7.19 -3.23
CA VAL A 433 22.94 -6.27 -2.74
C VAL A 433 23.00 -6.25 -1.21
N ILE A 434 23.09 -5.04 -0.64
CA ILE A 434 22.99 -4.84 0.80
C ILE A 434 21.70 -4.10 1.09
N SER A 435 20.85 -4.68 1.92
CA SER A 435 19.56 -4.10 2.29
C SER A 435 19.53 -3.71 3.76
N LEU A 436 19.20 -2.44 4.00
CA LEU A 436 19.03 -1.85 5.32
C LEU A 436 17.59 -1.38 5.47
N ARG A 437 16.96 -1.68 6.62
CA ARG A 437 15.63 -1.18 6.98
C ARG A 437 15.75 -0.25 8.18
N VAL A 438 15.16 0.94 8.10
CA VAL A 438 15.19 1.96 9.16
C VAL A 438 13.77 2.33 9.57
N ILE A 439 13.47 2.20 10.85
CA ILE A 439 12.15 2.54 11.43
C ILE A 439 12.39 3.23 12.77
N GLY A 440 11.91 4.47 12.91
CA GLY A 440 12.25 5.31 14.05
C GLY A 440 13.76 5.52 14.14
N HIS A 441 14.35 5.06 15.24
CA HIS A 441 15.80 5.06 15.47
C HIS A 441 16.45 3.68 15.29
N GLN A 442 15.66 2.67 14.92
CA GLN A 442 16.14 1.29 14.76
C GLN A 442 16.64 1.07 13.34
N VAL A 443 17.75 0.34 13.26
CA VAL A 443 18.35 -0.13 12.01
C VAL A 443 18.32 -1.65 12.01
N PHE A 444 17.55 -2.24 11.11
CA PHE A 444 17.51 -3.67 10.88
C PHE A 444 18.38 -3.96 9.65
N LEU A 445 19.46 -4.71 9.86
CA LEU A 445 20.26 -5.26 8.77
C LEU A 445 19.63 -6.58 8.32
N LEU A 446 19.39 -6.73 7.03
CA LEU A 446 19.07 -8.05 6.49
C LEU A 446 20.37 -8.84 6.38
N PRO A 447 20.49 -10.02 7.01
CA PRO A 447 21.70 -10.82 6.91
C PRO A 447 21.94 -11.13 5.43
N GLY A 448 23.12 -10.71 4.97
CA GLY A 448 23.65 -10.89 3.61
C GLY A 448 24.57 -12.09 3.52
#